data_AF-A0A820VJS0-F1
#
_entry.id   AF-A0A820VJS0-F1
#
_cell.length_a   1.000
_cell.length_b   1.000
_cell.length_c   1.000
_cell.angle_alpha   90.00
_cell.angle_beta   90.00
_cell.angle_gamma   90.00
#
_symmetry.space_group_name_H-M   'P 1'
#
loop_
_entity.id
_entity.type
_entity.pdbx_description
1 polymer ?
#
loop_
_entity_poly.entity_id
_entity_poly.type
_entity_poly.pdbx_seq_one_letter_code
_entity_poly.pdbx_strand_id
1 'polypeptide(L)'
;MLSTLILNSNLKISEAEFRFDQLQKHFKSLNLQYAFGSEDATGVIKKIKYDSITNKFIGFPTPLDHGVPIKEYYHTDSLDTLKLWFNSIDKASLLNVHMIQPVQSATQNTIPSSFLLSAYGIDNTATANDILQRWWYIFNQCLQRNIRIIVFATDADAQYVRAMRLMGGFFASLPKFPVHQHQQTFTVKLKSRWPCFFLREQQLLLFFQDATHLATKWRNHLLSSTVELRLGDQSKYRSTICIALLIMQNLLKLIMA
;
A
#
# COMPACT_ATOMS: atom_id res chain seq x y z
N MET A 1 8.79 26.90 -15.46
CA MET A 1 9.40 25.66 -15.99
C MET A 1 8.63 24.41 -15.55
N LEU A 2 8.50 24.13 -14.24
CA LEU A 2 7.73 22.97 -13.74
C LEU A 2 6.21 23.07 -14.04
N SER A 3 5.61 24.24 -13.84
CA SER A 3 4.20 24.52 -14.17
C SER A 3 3.91 24.34 -15.66
N THR A 4 4.83 24.78 -16.52
CA THR A 4 4.77 24.62 -17.98
C THR A 4 4.92 23.16 -18.41
N LEU A 5 5.80 22.40 -17.76
CA LEU A 5 5.95 20.95 -17.97
C LEU A 5 4.71 20.17 -17.52
N ILE A 6 4.09 20.54 -16.40
CA ILE A 6 2.86 19.93 -15.91
C ILE A 6 1.69 20.22 -16.86
N LEU A 7 1.55 21.47 -17.32
CA LEU A 7 0.52 21.88 -18.30
C LEU A 7 0.71 21.22 -19.67
N ASN A 8 1.96 21.02 -20.11
CA ASN A 8 2.29 20.36 -21.38
C ASN A 8 2.31 18.83 -21.28
N SER A 9 2.32 18.27 -20.07
CA SER A 9 2.17 16.83 -19.90
C SER A 9 0.70 16.48 -20.06
N ASN A 10 0.35 15.73 -21.12
CA ASN A 10 -0.97 15.11 -21.28
C ASN A 10 -1.27 14.03 -20.21
N LEU A 11 -0.57 14.07 -19.07
CA LEU A 11 -0.63 13.13 -17.96
C LEU A 11 -1.51 13.70 -16.85
N LYS A 12 -2.74 14.10 -17.18
CA LYS A 12 -3.73 14.44 -16.15
C LYS A 12 -4.11 13.14 -15.43
N ILE A 13 -3.91 13.11 -14.11
CA ILE A 13 -4.33 11.99 -13.27
C ILE A 13 -5.76 12.26 -12.84
N SER A 14 -6.64 11.27 -13.02
CA SER A 14 -8.00 11.33 -12.48
C SER A 14 -8.03 10.75 -11.07
N GLU A 15 -8.77 11.39 -10.18
CA GLU A 15 -9.08 10.82 -8.87
C GLU A 15 -9.73 9.44 -9.02
N ALA A 16 -9.35 8.51 -8.13
CA ALA A 16 -9.88 7.14 -8.05
C ALA A 16 -9.60 6.23 -9.26
N GLU A 17 -8.86 6.71 -10.26
CA GLU A 17 -8.51 5.93 -11.43
C GLU A 17 -7.29 5.05 -11.19
N PHE A 18 -7.44 3.74 -11.40
CA PHE A 18 -6.30 2.82 -11.50
C PHE A 18 -5.75 2.79 -12.92
N ARG A 19 -4.54 3.30 -13.10
CA ARG A 19 -3.87 3.47 -14.41
C ARG A 19 -3.13 2.21 -14.88
N PHE A 20 -3.81 1.06 -14.90
CA PHE A 20 -3.16 -0.22 -15.19
C PHE A 20 -2.57 -0.32 -16.61
N ASP A 21 -3.19 0.32 -17.61
CA ASP A 21 -2.70 0.26 -18.98
C ASP A 21 -1.44 1.11 -19.16
N GLN A 22 -1.37 2.25 -18.49
CA GLN A 22 -0.17 3.09 -18.43
C GLN A 22 0.94 2.39 -17.63
N LEU A 23 0.58 1.69 -16.55
CA LEU A 23 1.52 0.84 -15.82
C LEU A 23 2.10 -0.26 -16.73
N GLN A 24 1.28 -0.93 -17.54
CA GLN A 24 1.76 -1.93 -18.49
C GLN A 24 2.75 -1.33 -19.51
N LYS A 25 2.45 -0.15 -20.05
CA LYS A 25 3.36 0.56 -20.97
C LYS A 25 4.69 0.89 -20.28
N HIS A 26 4.65 1.34 -19.03
CA HIS A 26 5.84 1.60 -18.21
C HIS A 26 6.72 0.34 -18.07
N PHE A 27 6.12 -0.78 -17.64
CA PHE A 27 6.85 -2.05 -17.48
C PHE A 27 7.41 -2.60 -18.80
N LYS A 28 6.66 -2.49 -19.90
CA LYS A 28 7.13 -2.87 -21.24
C LYS A 28 8.35 -2.04 -21.68
N SER A 29 8.33 -0.73 -21.43
CA SER A 29 9.48 0.14 -21.77
C SER A 29 10.75 -0.19 -20.99
N LEU A 30 10.59 -0.74 -19.78
CA LEU A 30 11.69 -1.17 -18.92
C LEU A 30 12.08 -2.63 -19.12
N ASN A 31 11.32 -3.40 -19.91
CA ASN A 31 11.46 -4.86 -20.03
C ASN A 31 11.46 -5.56 -18.66
N LEU A 32 10.54 -5.17 -17.77
CA LEU A 32 10.39 -5.72 -16.42
C LEU A 32 9.04 -6.41 -16.26
N GLN A 33 8.97 -7.32 -15.29
CA GLN A 33 7.75 -8.09 -14.97
C GLN A 33 7.44 -8.14 -13.48
N TYR A 34 8.39 -7.88 -12.59
CA TYR A 34 8.20 -8.01 -11.15
C TYR A 34 8.12 -6.65 -10.47
N ALA A 35 7.29 -6.55 -9.44
CA ALA A 35 7.04 -5.28 -8.77
C ALA A 35 6.66 -5.43 -7.30
N PHE A 36 6.93 -4.37 -6.54
CA PHE A 36 6.37 -4.14 -5.22
C PHE A 36 5.20 -3.17 -5.33
N GLY A 37 4.08 -3.46 -4.68
CA GLY A 37 3.02 -2.50 -4.45
C GLY A 37 3.20 -1.84 -3.09
N SER A 38 2.88 -0.56 -3.00
CA SER A 38 2.75 0.11 -1.70
C SER A 38 1.48 0.94 -1.62
N GLU A 39 0.91 0.96 -0.42
CA GLU A 39 -0.27 1.73 -0.08
C GLU A 39 0.00 2.54 1.20
N ASP A 40 -0.24 3.84 1.12
CA ASP A 40 -0.12 4.76 2.25
C ASP A 40 -1.07 5.96 2.06
N ALA A 41 -1.40 6.64 3.16
CA ALA A 41 -2.24 7.82 3.16
C ALA A 41 -1.45 9.05 3.61
N THR A 42 -1.61 10.15 2.88
CA THR A 42 -0.96 11.43 3.22
C THR A 42 -1.99 12.52 3.49
N GLY A 43 -1.65 13.44 4.40
CA GLY A 43 -2.49 14.59 4.73
C GLY A 43 -2.63 15.56 3.55
N VAL A 44 -3.84 16.04 3.30
CA VAL A 44 -4.12 17.04 2.25
C VAL A 44 -4.90 18.22 2.77
N ILE A 45 -4.77 19.35 2.05
CA ILE A 45 -5.58 20.54 2.32
C ILE A 45 -7.02 20.24 1.92
N LYS A 46 -7.93 20.28 2.92
CA LYS A 46 -9.37 20.08 2.74
C LYS A 46 -9.95 21.14 1.78
N LYS A 47 -10.11 20.78 0.51
CA LYS A 47 -10.66 21.67 -0.51
C LYS A 47 -11.45 20.87 -1.54
N ILE A 48 -12.63 21.36 -1.86
CA ILE A 48 -13.43 20.87 -2.98
C ILE A 48 -13.05 21.69 -4.22
N LYS A 49 -12.80 21.03 -5.35
CA LYS A 49 -12.56 21.64 -6.64
C LYS A 49 -13.52 21.06 -7.68
N TYR A 50 -14.14 21.92 -8.45
CA TYR A 50 -14.89 21.52 -9.64
C TYR A 50 -13.93 21.34 -10.82
N ASP A 51 -14.02 20.22 -11.51
CA ASP A 51 -13.32 19.95 -12.76
C ASP A 51 -14.32 20.07 -13.92
N SER A 52 -14.27 21.20 -14.61
CA SER A 52 -15.19 21.51 -15.72
C SER A 52 -15.04 20.59 -16.93
N ILE A 53 -13.91 19.91 -17.08
CA ILE A 53 -13.67 18.99 -18.20
C ILE A 53 -14.47 17.70 -18.01
N THR A 54 -14.60 17.25 -16.77
CA THR A 54 -15.26 15.97 -16.43
C THR A 54 -16.55 16.17 -15.64
N ASN A 55 -17.02 17.41 -15.51
CA ASN A 55 -18.22 17.81 -14.78
C ASN A 55 -18.33 17.17 -13.39
N LYS A 56 -17.22 17.19 -12.62
CA LYS A 56 -17.15 16.50 -11.33
C LYS A 56 -16.57 17.36 -10.22
N PHE A 57 -16.88 16.96 -8.99
CA PHE A 57 -16.31 17.57 -7.78
C PHE A 57 -15.25 16.65 -7.17
N ILE A 58 -14.05 17.18 -6.95
CA ILE A 58 -12.88 16.49 -6.39
C ILE A 58 -12.66 17.02 -4.97
N GLY A 59 -12.32 16.15 -4.03
CA GLY A 59 -11.95 16.53 -2.65
C GLY A 59 -12.92 16.07 -1.55
N PHE A 60 -13.97 15.33 -1.93
CA PHE A 60 -14.74 14.50 -1.00
C PHE A 60 -14.08 13.11 -0.83
N PRO A 61 -14.28 12.41 0.30
CA PRO A 61 -13.89 11.01 0.43
C PRO A 61 -14.56 10.19 -0.66
N THR A 62 -13.77 9.45 -1.43
CA THR A 62 -14.30 8.62 -2.52
C THR A 62 -14.93 7.36 -1.93
N PRO A 63 -16.21 7.08 -2.23
CA PRO A 63 -16.84 5.83 -1.80
C PRO A 63 -16.13 4.61 -2.39
N LEU A 64 -16.13 3.53 -1.61
CA LEU A 64 -15.53 2.27 -2.00
C LEU A 64 -16.62 1.26 -2.33
N ASP A 65 -16.46 0.55 -3.44
CA ASP A 65 -17.18 -0.68 -3.76
C ASP A 65 -16.20 -1.85 -3.63
N HIS A 66 -16.44 -2.74 -2.67
CA HIS A 66 -15.54 -3.87 -2.40
C HIS A 66 -14.07 -3.43 -2.20
N GLY A 67 -13.88 -2.34 -1.47
CA GLY A 67 -12.59 -1.71 -1.23
C GLY A 67 -11.95 -0.97 -2.41
N VAL A 68 -12.52 -1.08 -3.61
CA VAL A 68 -12.07 -0.34 -4.80
C VAL A 68 -12.81 1.00 -4.87
N PRO A 69 -12.12 2.14 -5.00
CA PRO A 69 -12.76 3.44 -5.12
C PRO A 69 -13.60 3.53 -6.40
N ILE A 70 -14.80 4.10 -6.28
CA ILE A 70 -15.70 4.30 -7.41
C ILE A 70 -15.26 5.55 -8.18
N LYS A 71 -14.79 5.34 -9.41
CA LYS A 71 -14.40 6.42 -10.31
C LYS A 71 -15.62 7.32 -10.61
N GLU A 72 -15.38 8.63 -10.66
CA GLU A 72 -16.38 9.63 -11.08
C GLU A 72 -17.67 9.67 -10.23
N TYR A 73 -17.61 9.21 -8.97
CA TYR A 73 -18.78 9.15 -8.09
C TYR A 73 -19.48 10.51 -7.89
N TYR A 74 -18.72 11.59 -7.71
CA TYR A 74 -19.25 12.94 -7.48
C TYR A 74 -19.50 13.71 -8.78
N HIS A 75 -20.12 13.04 -9.76
CA HIS A 75 -20.65 13.63 -10.98
C HIS A 75 -22.17 13.79 -10.83
N THR A 76 -22.70 15.00 -11.02
CA THR A 76 -24.15 15.23 -11.00
C THR A 76 -24.54 16.49 -11.76
N ASP A 77 -25.68 16.43 -12.44
CA ASP A 77 -26.35 17.59 -13.03
C ASP A 77 -27.47 18.14 -12.14
N SER A 78 -27.67 17.57 -10.94
CA SER A 78 -28.71 17.96 -10.00
C SER A 78 -28.17 18.90 -8.92
N LEU A 79 -28.74 20.11 -8.84
CA LEU A 79 -28.42 21.07 -7.79
C LEU A 79 -28.78 20.53 -6.38
N ASP A 80 -29.84 19.75 -6.26
CA ASP A 80 -30.24 19.20 -4.97
C ASP A 80 -29.27 18.11 -4.49
N THR A 81 -28.81 17.25 -5.40
CA THR A 81 -27.74 16.28 -5.11
C THR A 81 -26.46 17.00 -4.69
N LEU A 82 -26.10 18.07 -5.38
CA LEU A 82 -24.95 18.89 -5.04
C LEU A 82 -25.07 19.51 -3.64
N LYS A 83 -26.22 20.11 -3.32
CA LYS A 83 -26.49 20.67 -1.97
C LYS A 83 -26.39 19.60 -0.90
N LEU A 84 -26.94 18.41 -1.15
CA LEU A 84 -26.85 17.28 -0.22
C LEU A 84 -25.39 16.94 0.08
N TRP A 85 -24.54 16.78 -0.94
CA TRP A 85 -23.12 16.46 -0.73
C TRP A 85 -22.40 17.52 0.09
N PHE A 86 -22.57 18.81 -0.25
CA PHE A 86 -21.90 19.90 0.44
C PHE A 86 -22.36 20.09 1.90
N ASN A 87 -23.58 19.67 2.23
CA ASN A 87 -24.15 19.79 3.58
C ASN A 87 -23.91 18.55 4.45
N SER A 88 -23.70 17.38 3.85
CA SER A 88 -23.68 16.09 4.57
C SER A 88 -22.35 15.36 4.54
N ILE A 89 -21.43 15.71 3.63
CA ILE A 89 -20.18 15.00 3.44
C ILE A 89 -19.01 15.88 3.85
N ASP A 90 -18.21 15.40 4.81
CA ASP A 90 -16.98 16.05 5.19
C ASP A 90 -15.95 16.01 4.06
N LYS A 91 -15.15 17.07 3.94
CA LYS A 91 -14.03 17.13 2.97
C LYS A 91 -12.95 16.13 3.37
N ALA A 92 -12.38 15.45 2.39
CA ALA A 92 -11.28 14.50 2.62
C ALA A 92 -10.08 15.22 3.25
N SER A 93 -9.58 14.71 4.39
CA SER A 93 -8.33 15.14 5.01
C SER A 93 -7.12 14.33 4.56
N LEU A 94 -7.36 13.16 3.97
CA LEU A 94 -6.33 12.21 3.61
C LEU A 94 -6.49 11.84 2.14
N LEU A 95 -5.36 11.66 1.47
CA LEU A 95 -5.26 11.11 0.13
C LEU A 95 -4.61 9.74 0.25
N ASN A 96 -5.35 8.68 -0.09
CA ASN A 96 -4.78 7.34 -0.20
C ASN A 96 -4.02 7.23 -1.53
N VAL A 97 -2.82 6.69 -1.49
CA VAL A 97 -1.90 6.64 -2.62
C VAL A 97 -1.42 5.21 -2.83
N HIS A 98 -1.52 4.75 -4.09
CA HIS A 98 -1.10 3.43 -4.52
C HIS A 98 0.10 3.58 -5.45
N MET A 99 1.26 3.10 -5.03
CA MET A 99 2.48 3.14 -5.84
C MET A 99 2.90 1.73 -6.25
N ILE A 100 3.46 1.60 -7.44
CA ILE A 100 4.03 0.34 -7.95
C ILE A 100 5.50 0.59 -8.25
N GLN A 101 6.39 -0.05 -7.51
CA GLN A 101 7.83 0.02 -7.69
C GLN A 101 8.29 -1.21 -8.50
N PRO A 102 8.79 -1.03 -9.73
CA PRO A 102 9.38 -2.14 -10.47
C PRO A 102 10.62 -2.68 -9.75
N VAL A 103 10.81 -4.00 -9.79
CA VAL A 103 12.01 -4.65 -9.26
C VAL A 103 13.08 -4.58 -10.32
N GLN A 104 14.24 -4.03 -9.96
CA GLN A 104 15.39 -3.91 -10.84
C GLN A 104 15.87 -5.30 -11.30
N SER A 105 16.11 -5.45 -12.61
CA SER A 105 16.78 -6.63 -13.14
C SER A 105 18.27 -6.58 -12.82
N ALA A 106 18.91 -7.74 -12.58
CA ALA A 106 20.36 -7.83 -12.39
C ALA A 106 21.18 -7.24 -13.56
N THR A 107 20.56 -7.11 -14.73
CA THR A 107 21.17 -6.55 -15.95
C THR A 107 21.00 -5.03 -16.09
N GLN A 108 20.22 -4.39 -15.23
CA GLN A 108 19.99 -2.95 -15.26
C GLN A 108 20.86 -2.24 -14.22
N ASN A 109 21.54 -1.17 -14.62
CA ASN A 109 22.36 -0.36 -13.71
C ASN A 109 21.58 0.82 -13.10
N THR A 110 20.32 1.01 -13.48
CA THR A 110 19.47 2.09 -12.97
C THR A 110 18.29 1.52 -12.21
N ILE A 111 17.99 2.14 -11.06
CA ILE A 111 16.81 1.82 -10.28
C ILE A 111 15.59 2.39 -11.05
N PRO A 112 14.62 1.54 -11.44
CA PRO A 112 13.46 2.01 -12.18
C PRO A 112 12.58 2.91 -11.30
N SER A 113 11.99 3.94 -11.88
CA SER A 113 11.11 4.86 -11.14
C SER A 113 9.81 4.19 -10.73
N SER A 114 9.34 4.53 -9.52
CA SER A 114 8.01 4.13 -9.05
C SER A 114 6.92 4.75 -9.92
N PHE A 115 5.83 4.02 -10.08
CA PHE A 115 4.68 4.44 -10.84
C PHE A 115 3.49 4.69 -9.91
N LEU A 116 2.92 5.91 -9.96
CA LEU A 116 1.66 6.22 -9.27
C LEU A 116 0.51 5.50 -9.98
N LEU A 117 -0.06 4.49 -9.33
CA LEU A 117 -1.12 3.67 -9.89
C LEU A 117 -2.50 4.33 -9.72
N SER A 118 -2.80 4.80 -8.52
CA SER A 118 -4.07 5.45 -8.18
C SER A 118 -3.90 6.36 -6.97
N ALA A 119 -4.73 7.41 -6.88
CA ALA A 119 -4.85 8.24 -5.70
C ALA A 119 -6.29 8.76 -5.55
N TYR A 120 -6.80 8.82 -4.31
CA TYR A 120 -8.16 9.28 -4.03
C TYR A 120 -8.34 9.73 -2.57
N GLY A 121 -9.27 10.67 -2.36
CA GLY A 121 -9.61 11.13 -1.01
C GLY A 121 -10.23 10.03 -0.15
N ILE A 122 -9.87 9.97 1.13
CA ILE A 122 -10.45 9.03 2.11
C ILE A 122 -10.77 9.73 3.43
N ASP A 123 -11.59 9.06 4.25
CA ASP A 123 -12.01 9.45 5.59
C ASP A 123 -11.52 8.48 6.69
N ASN A 124 -10.59 7.59 6.35
CA ASN A 124 -10.04 6.55 7.21
C ASN A 124 -11.06 5.52 7.75
N THR A 125 -12.20 5.33 7.06
CA THR A 125 -13.22 4.34 7.43
C THR A 125 -12.98 2.94 6.83
N ALA A 126 -12.02 2.82 5.91
CA ALA A 126 -11.73 1.58 5.20
C ALA A 126 -11.36 0.44 6.16
N THR A 127 -12.05 -0.69 6.04
CA THR A 127 -11.80 -1.87 6.87
C THR A 127 -10.64 -2.71 6.32
N ALA A 128 -10.14 -3.64 7.14
CA ALA A 128 -9.18 -4.64 6.69
C ALA A 128 -9.72 -5.47 5.49
N ASN A 129 -11.04 -5.70 5.42
CA ASN A 129 -11.65 -6.42 4.31
C ASN A 129 -11.64 -5.58 3.02
N ASP A 130 -11.88 -4.27 3.11
CA ASP A 130 -11.78 -3.36 1.98
C ASP A 130 -10.35 -3.33 1.43
N ILE A 131 -9.36 -3.24 2.31
CA ILE A 131 -7.93 -3.29 1.94
C ILE A 131 -7.60 -4.60 1.21
N LEU A 132 -8.05 -5.74 1.75
CA LEU A 132 -7.83 -7.06 1.14
C LEU A 132 -8.39 -7.15 -0.28
N GLN A 133 -9.65 -6.73 -0.45
CA GLN A 133 -10.33 -6.79 -1.74
C GLN A 133 -9.66 -5.86 -2.76
N ARG A 134 -9.20 -4.68 -2.31
CA ARG A 134 -8.40 -3.75 -3.12
C ARG A 134 -7.06 -4.34 -3.54
N TRP A 135 -6.28 -4.91 -2.62
CA TRP A 135 -5.00 -5.56 -2.96
C TRP A 135 -5.19 -6.73 -3.92
N TRP A 136 -6.24 -7.53 -3.72
CA TRP A 136 -6.60 -8.62 -4.63
C TRP A 136 -6.94 -8.11 -6.02
N TYR A 137 -7.74 -7.03 -6.12
CA TYR A 137 -8.06 -6.37 -7.37
C TYR A 137 -6.80 -5.88 -8.09
N ILE A 138 -5.92 -5.14 -7.41
CA ILE A 138 -4.66 -4.64 -7.95
C ILE A 138 -3.79 -5.80 -8.45
N PHE A 139 -3.63 -6.83 -7.62
CA PHE A 139 -2.85 -8.01 -7.97
C PHE A 139 -3.34 -8.67 -9.26
N ASN A 140 -4.65 -8.93 -9.39
CA ASN A 140 -5.22 -9.59 -10.56
C ASN A 140 -5.10 -8.72 -11.82
N GLN A 141 -5.38 -7.42 -11.71
CA GLN A 141 -5.28 -6.49 -12.83
C GLN A 141 -3.85 -6.34 -13.35
N CYS A 142 -2.86 -6.37 -12.45
CA CYS A 142 -1.44 -6.42 -12.81
C CYS A 142 -1.08 -7.75 -13.46
N LEU A 143 -1.52 -8.88 -12.89
CA LEU A 143 -1.21 -10.21 -13.39
C LEU A 143 -1.72 -10.42 -14.83
N GLN A 144 -2.95 -9.97 -15.12
CA GLN A 144 -3.53 -9.99 -16.47
C GLN A 144 -2.70 -9.21 -17.50
N ARG A 145 -1.86 -8.26 -17.04
CA ARG A 145 -1.00 -7.42 -17.87
C ARG A 145 0.46 -7.90 -17.90
N ASN A 146 0.71 -9.12 -17.40
CA ASN A 146 2.03 -9.72 -17.24
C ASN A 146 2.95 -8.94 -16.26
N ILE A 147 2.35 -8.34 -15.24
CA ILE A 147 3.06 -7.71 -14.13
C ILE A 147 2.77 -8.50 -12.85
N ARG A 148 3.80 -9.08 -12.28
CA ARG A 148 3.76 -9.85 -11.06
C ARG A 148 4.08 -8.97 -9.86
N ILE A 149 3.05 -8.63 -9.09
CA ILE A 149 3.25 -8.08 -7.74
C ILE A 149 3.72 -9.23 -6.84
N ILE A 150 4.88 -9.05 -6.20
CA ILE A 150 5.46 -10.04 -5.28
C ILE A 150 5.43 -9.57 -3.82
N VAL A 151 5.27 -8.26 -3.60
CA VAL A 151 5.25 -7.63 -2.28
C VAL A 151 4.13 -6.60 -2.22
N PHE A 152 3.42 -6.53 -1.09
CA PHE A 152 2.72 -5.32 -0.66
C PHE A 152 3.40 -4.71 0.57
N ALA A 153 3.68 -3.42 0.52
CA ALA A 153 4.27 -2.65 1.61
C ALA A 153 3.31 -1.55 2.09
N THR A 154 3.18 -1.36 3.39
CA THR A 154 2.30 -0.31 3.96
C THR A 154 2.71 0.03 5.40
N ASP A 155 2.03 1.00 6.00
CA ASP A 155 2.23 1.39 7.39
C ASP A 155 1.72 0.29 8.36
N ALA A 156 2.08 0.44 9.63
CA ALA A 156 1.77 -0.46 10.72
C ALA A 156 0.43 -0.12 11.40
N ASP A 157 -0.55 0.42 10.68
CA ASP A 157 -1.91 0.59 11.21
C ASP A 157 -2.64 -0.74 11.34
N ALA A 158 -3.54 -0.83 12.32
CA ALA A 158 -4.20 -2.07 12.69
C ALA A 158 -4.98 -2.73 11.53
N GLN A 159 -5.62 -1.91 10.67
CA GLN A 159 -6.37 -2.38 9.51
C GLN A 159 -5.46 -3.04 8.45
N TYR A 160 -4.31 -2.43 8.16
CA TYR A 160 -3.31 -2.97 7.24
C TYR A 160 -2.67 -4.24 7.79
N VAL A 161 -2.27 -4.25 9.06
CA VAL A 161 -1.71 -5.45 9.71
C VAL A 161 -2.70 -6.60 9.69
N ARG A 162 -3.99 -6.32 9.96
CA ARG A 162 -5.04 -7.33 9.87
C ARG A 162 -5.21 -7.86 8.45
N ALA A 163 -5.18 -6.99 7.43
CA ALA A 163 -5.22 -7.40 6.03
C ALA A 163 -4.02 -8.29 5.66
N MET A 164 -2.80 -7.88 6.00
CA MET A 164 -1.58 -8.68 5.79
C MET A 164 -1.69 -10.08 6.42
N ARG A 165 -2.18 -10.16 7.66
CA ARG A 165 -2.34 -11.44 8.37
C ARG A 165 -3.34 -12.35 7.67
N LEU A 166 -4.47 -11.80 7.24
CA LEU A 166 -5.52 -12.54 6.56
C LEU A 166 -5.06 -13.03 5.17
N MET A 167 -4.40 -12.18 4.39
CA MET A 167 -3.93 -12.53 3.04
C MET A 167 -2.72 -13.48 3.06
N GLY A 168 -1.78 -13.26 3.98
CA GLY A 168 -0.60 -14.12 4.17
C GLY A 168 -0.90 -15.45 4.87
N GLY A 169 -2.13 -15.67 5.35
CA GLY A 169 -2.50 -16.87 6.08
C GLY A 169 -1.82 -17.00 7.45
N PHE A 170 -1.49 -15.87 8.08
CA PHE A 170 -0.80 -15.78 9.36
C PHE A 170 -1.78 -15.74 10.52
N PHE A 171 -1.92 -16.86 11.22
CA PHE A 171 -2.80 -17.01 12.39
C PHE A 171 -4.28 -16.67 12.11
N ALA A 172 -4.66 -16.59 10.84
CA ALA A 172 -6.00 -16.32 10.34
C ALA A 172 -6.11 -16.88 8.92
N SER A 173 -7.32 -17.27 8.50
CA SER A 173 -7.61 -17.76 7.15
C SER A 173 -8.80 -17.01 6.57
N LEU A 174 -8.72 -16.65 5.30
CA LEU A 174 -9.87 -16.18 4.52
C LEU A 174 -10.58 -17.40 3.93
N PRO A 175 -11.77 -17.81 4.42
CA PRO A 175 -12.42 -19.04 3.94
C PRO A 175 -12.76 -18.98 2.45
N LYS A 176 -13.02 -17.76 1.94
CA LYS A 176 -13.39 -17.50 0.56
C LYS A 176 -12.20 -17.27 -0.38
N PHE A 177 -10.98 -17.12 0.16
CA PHE A 177 -9.79 -16.81 -0.61
C PHE A 177 -8.62 -17.68 -0.14
N PRO A 178 -8.48 -18.92 -0.65
CA PRO A 178 -7.33 -19.77 -0.35
C PRO A 178 -6.09 -19.27 -1.10
N VAL A 179 -5.52 -18.15 -0.64
CA VAL A 179 -4.38 -17.46 -1.26
C VAL A 179 -3.19 -18.41 -1.50
N HIS A 180 -2.99 -19.37 -0.60
CA HIS A 180 -1.93 -20.37 -0.62
C HIS A 180 -2.10 -21.48 -1.68
N GLN A 181 -3.26 -21.59 -2.33
CA GLN A 181 -3.55 -22.58 -3.38
C GLN A 181 -3.58 -21.95 -4.77
N HIS A 182 -3.33 -20.65 -4.87
CA HIS A 182 -3.37 -19.96 -6.14
C HIS A 182 -2.23 -20.43 -7.05
N GLN A 183 -2.49 -20.65 -8.33
CA GLN A 183 -1.53 -21.25 -9.30
C GLN A 183 -0.22 -20.48 -9.47
N GLN A 184 -0.17 -19.25 -8.97
CA GLN A 184 0.98 -18.38 -9.07
C GLN A 184 1.73 -18.23 -7.74
N THR A 185 1.51 -19.12 -6.77
CA THR A 185 2.34 -19.14 -5.56
C THR A 185 3.78 -19.49 -5.91
N PHE A 186 4.71 -18.98 -5.11
CA PHE A 186 6.12 -19.32 -5.17
C PHE A 186 6.58 -19.91 -3.84
N THR A 187 7.63 -20.72 -3.91
CA THR A 187 8.24 -21.38 -2.76
C THR A 187 9.33 -20.49 -2.15
N VAL A 188 9.19 -20.13 -0.87
CA VAL A 188 10.23 -19.47 -0.09
C VAL A 188 11.01 -20.52 0.71
N LYS A 189 12.30 -20.66 0.40
CA LYS A 189 13.19 -21.55 1.15
C LYS A 189 13.59 -20.91 2.47
N LEU A 190 12.89 -21.29 3.54
CA LEU A 190 13.24 -20.86 4.89
C LEU A 190 14.47 -21.61 5.40
N LYS A 191 15.47 -20.88 5.90
CA LYS A 191 16.60 -21.49 6.58
C LYS A 191 16.13 -22.01 7.94
N SER A 192 16.47 -23.26 8.26
CA SER A 192 16.08 -23.94 9.52
C SER A 192 16.50 -23.22 10.81
N ARG A 193 17.42 -22.25 10.72
CA ARG A 193 17.98 -21.50 11.85
C ARG A 193 17.15 -20.29 12.29
N TRP A 194 16.00 -20.02 11.69
CA TRP A 194 15.16 -18.86 12.03
C TRP A 194 13.84 -19.25 12.69
N PRO A 195 13.87 -19.75 13.94
CA PRO A 195 12.67 -20.25 14.63
C PRO A 195 11.64 -19.15 14.92
N CYS A 196 12.04 -17.86 14.87
CA CYS A 196 11.16 -16.72 15.11
C CYS A 196 10.48 -16.17 13.85
N PHE A 197 10.83 -16.67 12.65
CA PHE A 197 10.24 -16.20 11.40
C PHE A 197 9.04 -17.06 11.04
N PHE A 198 7.84 -16.56 11.34
CA PHE A 198 6.63 -17.17 10.83
C PHE A 198 6.49 -16.75 9.36
N LEU A 199 6.65 -17.71 8.44
CA LEU A 199 6.27 -17.61 7.03
C LEU A 199 5.88 -19.02 6.54
N ARG A 200 4.81 -19.14 5.76
CA ARG A 200 4.50 -20.41 5.08
C ARG A 200 5.46 -20.58 3.90
N GLU A 201 5.80 -21.82 3.55
CA GLU A 201 6.70 -22.07 2.43
C GLU A 201 6.10 -21.60 1.10
N GLN A 202 4.82 -21.86 0.86
CA GLN A 202 4.10 -21.36 -0.33
C GLN A 202 3.51 -19.97 -0.06
N GLN A 203 3.96 -18.99 -0.83
CA GLN A 203 3.52 -17.60 -0.73
C GLN A 203 2.98 -17.12 -2.07
N LEU A 204 1.85 -16.41 -2.05
CA LEU A 204 1.42 -15.65 -3.23
C LEU A 204 2.10 -14.28 -3.28
N LEU A 205 2.19 -13.66 -2.11
CA LEU A 205 2.66 -12.30 -1.86
C LEU A 205 3.41 -12.28 -0.54
N LEU A 206 4.44 -11.46 -0.45
CA LEU A 206 5.05 -11.08 0.82
C LEU A 206 4.48 -9.75 1.29
N PHE A 207 4.52 -9.52 2.60
CA PHE A 207 4.05 -8.29 3.22
C PHE A 207 5.17 -7.66 4.02
N PHE A 208 5.38 -6.36 3.81
CA PHE A 208 6.38 -5.59 4.52
C PHE A 208 5.72 -4.38 5.17
N GLN A 209 6.13 -4.09 6.41
CA GLN A 209 5.77 -2.84 7.06
C GLN A 209 6.89 -1.83 6.86
N ASP A 210 6.58 -0.55 6.85
CA ASP A 210 7.60 0.50 6.84
C ASP A 210 8.51 0.37 8.07
N ALA A 211 9.78 0.05 7.82
CA ALA A 211 10.79 -0.12 8.85
C ALA A 211 11.05 1.16 9.65
N THR A 212 10.88 2.34 9.04
CA THR A 212 11.02 3.64 9.69
C THR A 212 9.95 3.85 10.74
N HIS A 213 8.70 3.50 10.41
CA HIS A 213 7.59 3.60 11.35
C HIS A 213 7.69 2.55 12.46
N LEU A 214 8.13 1.33 12.12
CA LEU A 214 8.46 0.34 13.15
C LEU A 214 9.54 0.85 14.09
N ALA A 215 10.67 1.34 13.58
CA ALA A 215 11.76 1.89 14.40
C ALA A 215 11.27 3.03 15.31
N THR A 216 10.40 3.90 14.79
CA THR A 216 9.80 5.00 15.55
C THR A 216 8.89 4.48 16.67
N LYS A 217 8.03 3.48 16.40
CA LYS A 217 7.18 2.84 17.43
C LYS A 217 8.03 2.18 18.51
N TRP A 218 9.07 1.44 18.12
CA TRP A 218 10.02 0.82 19.04
C TRP A 218 10.72 1.86 19.92
N ARG A 219 11.24 2.93 19.33
CA ARG A 219 11.83 4.06 20.07
C ARG A 219 10.83 4.63 21.09
N ASN A 220 9.60 4.90 20.67
CA ASN A 220 8.59 5.48 21.55
C ASN A 220 8.22 4.53 22.71
N HIS A 221 8.13 3.22 22.47
CA HIS A 221 7.89 2.23 23.52
C HIS A 221 9.06 2.13 24.51
N LEU A 222 10.30 2.13 24.01
CA LEU A 222 11.50 2.09 24.85
C LEU A 222 11.62 3.34 25.74
N LEU A 223 11.14 4.48 25.26
CA LEU A 223 11.12 5.74 26.01
C LEU A 223 9.87 5.91 26.89
N SER A 224 8.85 5.07 26.70
CA SER A 224 7.60 5.18 27.44
C SER A 224 7.77 4.66 28.87
N SER A 225 7.24 5.40 29.84
CA SER A 225 7.10 4.94 31.22
C SER A 225 5.94 3.95 31.41
N THR A 226 5.07 3.79 30.40
CA THR A 226 3.83 3.01 30.49
C THR A 226 3.90 1.64 29.81
N VAL A 227 4.94 1.38 28.99
CA VAL A 227 5.05 0.13 28.22
C VAL A 227 6.22 -0.69 28.74
N GLU A 228 5.93 -1.88 29.26
CA GLU A 228 6.96 -2.84 29.67
C GLU A 228 7.33 -3.74 28.49
N LEU A 229 8.47 -3.48 27.84
CA LEU A 229 9.01 -4.36 26.81
C LEU A 229 9.88 -5.45 27.46
N ARG A 230 9.39 -6.69 27.46
CA ARG A 230 10.15 -7.86 27.92
C ARG A 230 10.92 -8.48 26.75
N LEU A 231 12.24 -8.61 26.90
CA LEU A 231 13.11 -9.31 25.96
C LEU A 231 13.68 -10.54 26.66
N GLY A 232 13.11 -11.72 26.37
CA GLY A 232 13.40 -12.95 27.11
C GLY A 232 12.88 -12.88 28.55
N ASP A 233 13.59 -13.53 29.48
CA ASP A 233 13.23 -13.58 30.91
C ASP A 233 13.62 -12.31 31.69
N GLN A 234 14.14 -11.29 30.99
CA GLN A 234 14.66 -10.07 31.60
C GLN A 234 13.63 -8.93 31.43
N SER A 235 12.88 -8.66 32.50
CA SER A 235 12.02 -7.48 32.63
C SER A 235 12.85 -6.30 33.15
N LYS A 236 13.60 -5.63 32.27
CA LYS A 236 14.11 -4.23 32.36
C LYS A 236 15.46 -4.12 31.66
N TYR A 237 15.50 -3.45 30.50
CA TYR A 237 16.72 -2.76 30.09
C TYR A 237 16.40 -1.36 29.55
N ARG A 238 17.07 -0.38 30.17
CA ARG A 238 17.15 1.04 29.79
C ARG A 238 18.30 1.29 28.78
N SER A 239 18.73 0.26 28.04
CA SER A 239 19.88 0.33 27.11
C SER A 239 19.66 -0.58 25.90
N THR A 240 18.55 -0.36 25.19
CA THR A 240 18.08 -1.20 24.06
C THR A 240 18.40 -0.58 22.69
N ILE A 241 19.44 0.24 22.57
CA ILE A 241 19.84 0.83 21.28
C ILE A 241 20.67 -0.18 20.46
N CYS A 242 21.49 -1.02 21.10
CA CYS A 242 22.41 -1.92 20.38
C CYS A 242 21.73 -3.17 19.77
N ILE A 243 20.66 -3.71 20.37
CA ILE A 243 20.00 -4.94 19.88
C ILE A 243 19.02 -4.64 18.74
N ALA A 244 18.29 -3.52 18.80
CA ALA A 244 17.42 -3.08 17.72
C ALA A 244 18.21 -2.74 16.44
N LEU A 245 19.39 -2.12 16.58
CA LEU A 245 20.32 -1.90 15.47
C LEU A 245 20.81 -3.22 14.85
N LEU A 246 21.06 -4.25 15.66
CA LEU A 246 21.49 -5.57 15.18
C LEU A 246 20.37 -6.30 14.39
N ILE A 247 19.12 -6.18 14.84
CA ILE A 247 17.96 -6.77 14.14
C ILE A 247 17.68 -6.01 12.84
N MET A 248 17.73 -4.67 12.84
CA MET A 248 17.56 -3.89 11.62
C MET A 248 18.71 -4.08 10.61
N GLN A 249 19.96 -4.19 11.07
CA GLN A 249 21.09 -4.48 10.19
C GLN A 249 21.00 -5.87 9.54
N ASN A 250 20.47 -6.87 10.24
CA ASN A 250 20.28 -8.20 9.67
C ASN A 250 19.05 -8.27 8.74
N LEU A 251 18.01 -7.48 8.98
CA LEU A 251 16.88 -7.31 8.06
C LEU A 251 17.30 -6.62 6.76
N LEU A 252 18.16 -5.59 6.83
CA LEU A 252 18.73 -4.91 5.65
C LEU A 252 19.63 -5.84 4.82
N LYS A 253 20.45 -6.67 5.47
CA LYS A 253 21.25 -7.71 4.78
C LYS A 253 20.40 -8.79 4.12
N LEU A 254 19.15 -8.97 4.56
CA LEU A 254 18.21 -9.90 3.97
C LEU A 254 17.54 -9.38 2.69
N ILE A 255 17.37 -8.06 2.61
CA ILE A 255 16.72 -7.39 1.49
C ILE A 255 17.71 -7.19 0.33
N MET A 256 19.01 -7.23 0.62
CA MET A 256 20.11 -6.97 -0.33
C MET A 256 20.91 -8.21 -0.77
N ALA A 257 20.49 -9.43 -0.40
CA ALA A 257 21.17 -10.68 -0.76
C ALA A 257 20.20 -11.64 -1.46
#